data_AF-A0A9E1V3B1-F1
#
_entry.id   AF-A0A9E1V3B1-F1
#
_cell.length_a   1.000
_cell.length_b   1.000
_cell.length_c   1.000
_cell.angle_alpha   90.00
_cell.angle_beta   90.00
_cell.angle_gamma   90.00
#
_symmetry.space_group_name_H-M   'P 1'
#
loop_
_entity.id
_entity.type
_entity.pdbx_description
1 polymer ?
#
loop_
_entity_poly.entity_id
_entity_poly.type
_entity_poly.pdbx_seq_one_letter_code
_entity_poly.pdbx_strand_id
1 'polypeptide(L)'
;RECLAPGLHETREGSDGQELGPDASPQAQSRAHVEAAFSRFFRSARGEDRHELLVCHGNLIRCLLHCALGIEPWGTMPLGTHNCGVTRVRIDPQGQMMLLTYNEIGHLPIELWTEPGG
;
A
#
# COMPACT_ATOMS: atom_id res chain seq x y z
N ARG A 1 3.21 17.53 -9.29
CA ARG A 1 2.13 17.58 -10.32
C ARG A 1 1.86 16.14 -10.69
N GLU A 2 0.71 15.65 -10.26
CA GLU A 2 0.39 14.24 -10.04
C GLU A 2 0.28 13.41 -11.32
N CYS A 3 0.65 12.15 -11.22
CA CYS A 3 0.31 11.11 -12.18
C CYS A 3 -1.06 10.54 -11.81
N LEU A 4 -2.15 11.16 -12.27
CA LEU A 4 -3.47 10.55 -12.26
C LEU A 4 -3.92 10.31 -13.70
N ALA A 5 -4.16 9.05 -14.04
CA ALA A 5 -4.86 8.69 -15.26
C ALA A 5 -6.31 9.23 -15.21
N PRO A 6 -6.88 9.69 -16.34
CA PRO A 6 -8.24 10.20 -16.37
C PRO A 6 -9.23 9.09 -16.01
N GLY A 7 -9.98 9.28 -14.91
CA GLY A 7 -10.99 8.33 -14.42
C GLY A 7 -10.83 7.92 -12.95
N LEU A 8 -9.69 8.21 -12.31
CA LEU A 8 -9.56 8.08 -10.87
C LEU A 8 -10.17 9.32 -10.21
N HIS A 9 -11.40 9.22 -9.72
CA HIS A 9 -11.94 10.21 -8.81
C HIS A 9 -11.01 10.31 -7.59
N GLU A 10 -10.41 11.48 -7.38
CA GLU A 10 -9.87 11.87 -6.08
C GLU A 10 -11.02 11.74 -5.07
N THR A 11 -11.08 10.63 -4.34
CA THR A 11 -11.84 10.60 -3.10
C THR A 11 -11.05 11.43 -2.10
N ARG A 12 -11.22 12.76 -2.19
CA ARG A 12 -11.04 13.68 -1.07
C ARG A 12 -12.23 13.47 -0.16
N GLU A 13 -12.11 12.50 0.72
CA GLU A 13 -12.80 12.42 2.02
C GLU A 13 -12.36 11.11 2.68
N GLY A 14 -11.61 11.23 3.76
CA GLY A 14 -11.03 10.10 4.46
C GLY A 14 -10.31 10.56 5.72
N SER A 15 -11.10 10.63 6.80
CA SER A 15 -10.75 10.50 8.23
C SER A 15 -9.36 10.95 8.67
N ASP A 16 -9.35 11.98 9.52
CA ASP A 16 -8.23 12.49 10.30
C ASP A 16 -7.28 11.37 10.77
N GLY A 17 -6.23 11.13 9.99
CA GLY A 17 -5.04 10.50 10.53
C GLY A 17 -4.53 11.43 11.62
N GLN A 18 -4.28 10.90 12.81
CA GLN A 18 -3.73 11.71 13.91
C GLN A 18 -2.38 12.29 13.44
N GLU A 19 -2.36 13.58 13.10
CA GLU A 19 -1.11 14.29 12.85
C GLU A 19 -0.33 14.31 14.15
N LEU A 20 0.70 13.47 14.23
CA LEU A 20 1.59 13.46 15.38
C LEU A 20 2.35 14.79 15.44
N GLY A 21 2.56 15.28 16.66
CA GLY A 21 3.34 16.49 16.90
C GLY A 21 4.76 16.40 16.30
N PRO A 22 5.41 17.54 16.02
CA PRO A 22 6.73 17.57 15.38
C PRO A 22 7.85 16.92 16.20
N ASP A 23 7.60 16.63 17.48
CA ASP A 23 8.52 15.98 18.42
C ASP A 23 8.43 14.44 18.41
N ALA A 24 7.48 13.86 17.68
CA ALA A 24 7.34 12.41 17.58
C ALA A 24 8.58 11.77 16.93
N SER A 25 8.96 10.58 17.39
CA SER A 25 10.08 9.85 16.79
C SER A 25 9.78 9.50 15.32
N PRO A 26 10.80 9.36 14.45
CA PRO A 26 10.60 8.97 13.06
C PRO A 26 9.84 7.64 12.89
N GLN A 27 10.02 6.71 13.83
CA GLN A 27 9.26 5.45 13.82
C GLN A 27 7.78 5.66 14.15
N ALA A 28 7.46 6.54 15.11
CA ALA A 28 6.08 6.86 15.45
C ALA A 28 5.38 7.58 14.28
N GLN A 29 6.05 8.50 13.60
CA GLN A 29 5.53 9.14 12.39
C GLN A 29 5.29 8.12 11.27
N SER A 30 6.24 7.19 11.06
CA SER A 30 6.07 6.11 10.08
C SER A 30 4.88 5.22 10.40
N ARG A 31 4.64 4.92 11.69
CA ARG A 31 3.46 4.19 12.17
C ARG A 31 2.16 4.91 11.84
N ALA A 32 2.06 6.19 12.20
CA ALA A 32 0.88 6.98 11.90
C ALA A 32 0.60 7.04 10.39
N HIS A 33 1.63 7.17 9.55
CA HIS A 33 1.47 7.13 8.10
C HIS A 33 0.96 5.79 7.56
N VAL A 34 1.48 4.66 8.07
CA VAL A 34 0.99 3.32 7.68
C VAL A 34 -0.47 3.16 8.09
N GLU A 35 -0.83 3.52 9.32
CA GLU A 35 -2.20 3.40 9.85
C GLU A 35 -3.18 4.27 9.07
N ALA A 36 -2.82 5.53 8.80
CA ALA A 36 -3.65 6.44 8.02
C ALA A 36 -3.84 5.94 6.58
N ALA A 37 -2.78 5.46 5.94
CA ALA A 37 -2.86 4.88 4.60
C ALA A 37 -3.72 3.60 4.59
N PHE A 38 -3.56 2.71 5.57
CA PHE A 38 -4.34 1.48 5.65
C PHE A 38 -5.84 1.77 5.82
N SER A 39 -6.20 2.63 6.78
CA SER A 39 -7.59 3.08 6.98
C SER A 39 -8.19 3.71 5.71
N ARG A 40 -7.37 4.48 4.98
CA ARG A 40 -7.82 5.17 3.77
C ARG A 40 -7.92 4.28 2.53
N PHE A 41 -7.13 3.22 2.39
CA PHE A 41 -7.08 2.49 1.13
C PHE A 41 -7.50 1.02 1.24
N PHE A 42 -7.42 0.43 2.44
CA PHE A 42 -7.76 -0.98 2.66
C PHE A 42 -9.17 -1.11 3.25
N ARG A 43 -10.18 -0.73 2.46
CA ARG A 43 -11.61 -0.86 2.82
C ARG A 43 -12.43 -1.43 1.67
N SER A 44 -13.57 -2.03 2.00
CA SER A 44 -14.52 -2.50 0.99
C SER A 44 -15.12 -1.31 0.19
N ALA A 45 -15.37 -1.55 -1.09
CA ALA A 45 -16.06 -0.58 -1.94
C ALA A 45 -17.55 -0.49 -1.56
N ARG A 46 -18.15 0.69 -1.73
CA ARG A 46 -19.59 0.90 -1.52
C ARG A 46 -20.28 0.96 -2.88
N GLY A 47 -21.24 0.05 -3.11
CA GLY A 47 -22.02 0.00 -4.34
C GLY A 47 -21.35 -0.82 -5.43
N GLU A 48 -20.44 -0.20 -6.19
CA GLU A 48 -19.79 -0.80 -7.36
C GLU A 48 -18.33 -1.19 -7.09
N ASP A 49 -17.79 -2.07 -7.93
CA ASP A 49 -16.38 -2.47 -7.89
C ASP A 49 -15.47 -1.25 -8.09
N ARG A 50 -14.47 -1.10 -7.22
CA ARG A 50 -13.50 0.00 -7.27
C ARG A 50 -12.08 -0.54 -7.39
N HIS A 51 -11.30 0.08 -8.26
CA HIS A 51 -9.88 -0.19 -8.42
C HIS A 51 -9.06 1.02 -7.97
N GLU A 52 -8.08 0.78 -7.09
CA GLU A 52 -7.17 1.81 -6.58
C GLU A 52 -5.73 1.44 -6.89
N LEU A 53 -4.96 2.42 -7.35
CA LEU A 53 -3.52 2.28 -7.57
C LEU A 53 -2.77 3.12 -6.53
N LEU A 54 -1.99 2.44 -5.70
CA LEU A 54 -1.06 3.09 -4.78
C LEU A 54 0.35 2.98 -5.34
N VAL A 55 1.01 4.13 -5.51
CA VAL A 55 2.44 4.18 -5.88
C VAL A 55 3.21 4.65 -4.65
N CYS A 56 4.06 3.78 -4.11
CA CYS A 56 4.84 4.07 -2.92
C CYS A 56 6.10 3.19 -2.84
N HIS A 57 6.79 3.24 -1.70
CA HIS A 57 8.05 2.57 -1.48
C HIS A 57 7.87 1.14 -0.94
N GLY A 58 8.82 0.26 -1.22
CA GLY A 58 8.77 -1.16 -0.83
C GLY A 58 8.52 -1.39 0.67
N ASN A 59 9.11 -0.57 1.54
CA ASN A 59 8.86 -0.66 2.99
C ASN A 59 7.39 -0.37 3.36
N LEU A 60 6.76 0.63 2.72
CA LEU A 60 5.36 0.94 2.98
C LEU A 60 4.44 -0.16 2.43
N ILE A 61 4.72 -0.68 1.22
CA ILE A 61 4.00 -1.82 0.64
C ILE A 61 4.05 -3.03 1.59
N ARG A 62 5.23 -3.35 2.14
CA ARG A 62 5.40 -4.43 3.10
C ARG A 62 4.55 -4.24 4.35
N CYS A 63 4.61 -3.06 4.98
CA CYS A 63 3.81 -2.79 6.18
C CYS A 63 2.31 -2.89 5.91
N LEU A 64 1.82 -2.32 4.79
CA LEU A 64 0.41 -2.39 4.40
C LEU A 64 -0.04 -3.83 4.13
N LEU A 65 0.82 -4.65 3.50
CA LEU A 65 0.52 -6.05 3.25
C LEU A 65 0.47 -6.87 4.55
N HIS A 66 1.39 -6.63 5.49
CA HIS A 66 1.32 -7.24 6.81
C HIS A 66 0.00 -6.90 7.51
N CYS A 67 -0.42 -5.63 7.52
CA CYS A 67 -1.73 -5.22 8.04
C CYS A 67 -2.87 -6.01 7.38
N ALA A 68 -2.86 -6.14 6.04
CA ALA A 68 -3.91 -6.82 5.29
C ALA A 68 -3.98 -8.33 5.58
N LEU A 69 -2.84 -8.94 5.91
CA LEU A 69 -2.73 -10.36 6.25
C LEU A 69 -2.94 -10.65 7.75
N GLY A 70 -3.20 -9.63 8.58
CA GLY A 70 -3.28 -9.78 10.03
C GLY A 70 -1.93 -10.08 10.70
N ILE A 71 -0.82 -9.75 10.03
CA ILE A 71 0.54 -9.85 10.54
C ILE A 71 0.91 -8.52 11.18
N GLU A 72 1.74 -8.56 12.22
CA GLU A 72 2.29 -7.35 12.84
C GLU A 72 3.06 -6.52 11.78
N PRO A 73 2.70 -5.24 11.54
CA PRO A 73 3.23 -4.46 10.41
C PRO A 73 4.75 -4.30 10.43
N TRP A 74 5.33 -4.22 11.62
CA TRP A 74 6.77 -4.11 11.86
C TRP A 74 7.45 -5.48 11.98
N GLY A 75 6.73 -6.54 11.60
CA GLY A 75 7.15 -7.92 11.72
C GLY A 75 8.44 -8.21 10.95
N THR A 76 9.16 -9.23 11.43
CA THR A 76 10.49 -9.61 10.95
C THR A 76 10.49 -10.37 9.63
N MET A 77 9.31 -10.65 9.04
CA MET A 77 9.22 -11.39 7.78
C MET A 77 9.81 -10.54 6.65
N PRO A 78 10.96 -10.95 6.07
CA PRO A 78 11.54 -10.22 4.96
C PRO A 78 10.72 -10.53 3.71
N LEU A 79 10.10 -9.50 3.15
CA LEU A 79 9.48 -9.56 1.84
C LEU A 79 10.37 -8.80 0.86
N GLY A 80 10.93 -9.51 -0.12
CA GLY A 80 11.75 -8.92 -1.18
C GLY A 80 10.93 -8.01 -2.08
N THR A 81 11.52 -6.94 -2.59
CA THR A 81 10.83 -5.94 -3.41
C THR A 81 11.65 -5.64 -4.64
N HIS A 82 11.02 -5.59 -5.81
CA HIS A 82 11.61 -5.13 -7.05
C HIS A 82 11.17 -3.70 -7.33
N ASN A 83 11.99 -2.95 -8.05
CA ASN A 83 11.55 -1.68 -8.62
C ASN A 83 10.43 -1.96 -9.64
N CYS A 84 9.40 -1.12 -9.60
CA CYS A 84 8.19 -1.29 -10.42
C CYS A 84 7.46 -2.63 -10.22
N GLY A 85 7.72 -3.36 -9.12
CA GLY A 85 6.96 -4.56 -8.75
C GLY A 85 5.50 -4.22 -8.44
N VAL A 86 4.57 -5.04 -8.95
CA VAL A 86 3.12 -4.85 -8.76
C VAL A 86 2.58 -5.84 -7.73
N THR A 87 2.01 -5.31 -6.65
CA THR A 87 1.30 -6.09 -5.63
C THR A 87 -0.19 -5.82 -5.75
N ARG A 88 -1.01 -6.88 -5.75
CA ARG A 88 -2.47 -6.79 -5.90
C ARG A 88 -3.16 -7.40 -4.70
N VAL A 89 -3.99 -6.61 -4.03
CA VAL A 89 -4.87 -7.05 -2.95
C VAL A 89 -6.31 -6.83 -3.39
N ARG A 90 -7.17 -7.83 -3.16
CA ARG A 90 -8.62 -7.73 -3.34
C ARG A 90 -9.28 -7.60 -1.98
N ILE A 91 -10.26 -6.73 -1.88
CA ILE A 91 -11.09 -6.56 -0.69
C ILE A 91 -12.52 -6.86 -1.11
N ASP A 92 -13.15 -7.83 -0.47
CA ASP A 92 -14.54 -8.20 -0.76
C ASP A 92 -15.54 -7.24 -0.06
N PRO A 93 -16.84 -7.32 -0.37
CA PRO A 93 -17.85 -6.49 0.28
C PRO A 93 -17.93 -6.66 1.81
N GLN A 94 -17.54 -7.83 2.32
CA GLN A 94 -17.48 -8.16 3.75
C GLN A 94 -16.20 -7.64 4.42
N GLY A 95 -15.28 -7.04 3.66
CA GLY A 95 -14.00 -6.51 4.14
C GLY A 95 -12.90 -7.57 4.25
N GLN A 96 -13.10 -8.79 3.75
CA GLN A 96 -12.04 -9.80 3.71
C GLN A 96 -11.01 -9.41 2.66
N MET A 97 -9.74 -9.46 3.06
CA MET A 97 -8.61 -9.08 2.22
C MET A 97 -7.90 -10.33 1.71
N MET A 98 -7.65 -10.37 0.41
CA MET A 98 -6.97 -11.47 -0.28
C MET A 98 -5.79 -10.92 -1.06
N LEU A 99 -4.59 -11.40 -0.75
CA LEU A 99 -3.42 -11.17 -1.59
C LEU A 99 -3.55 -12.00 -2.87
N LEU A 100 -3.59 -11.34 -4.02
CA LEU A 100 -3.67 -12.01 -5.32
C LEU A 100 -2.29 -12.22 -5.93
N THR A 101 -1.45 -11.18 -5.89
CA THR A 101 -0.07 -11.23 -6.39
C THR A 101 0.81 -10.34 -5.56
N TYR A 102 2.08 -10.70 -5.43
CA TYR A 102 3.07 -9.92 -4.69
C TYR A 102 4.29 -9.65 -5.57
N ASN A 103 4.68 -8.38 -5.67
CA ASN A 103 5.94 -7.96 -6.29
C ASN A 103 6.15 -8.51 -7.72
N GLU A 104 5.07 -8.53 -8.51
CA GLU A 104 5.09 -9.06 -9.88
C GLU A 104 5.84 -8.12 -10.83
N ILE A 105 6.83 -8.67 -11.53
CA ILE A 105 7.65 -7.97 -12.52
C ILE A 105 7.61 -8.63 -13.89
N GLY A 106 6.77 -9.64 -14.10
CA GLY A 106 6.66 -10.34 -15.40
C GLY A 106 6.22 -9.46 -16.57
N HIS A 107 5.74 -8.25 -16.29
CA HIS A 107 5.42 -7.23 -17.29
C HIS A 107 6.65 -6.43 -17.77
N LEU A 108 7.79 -6.58 -17.09
CA LEU A 108 9.06 -5.94 -17.43
C LEU A 108 9.96 -6.91 -18.20
N PRO A 109 10.69 -6.43 -19.22
CA PRO A 109 11.76 -7.21 -19.83
C PRO A 109 12.87 -7.48 -18.79
N ILE A 110 13.57 -8.62 -18.94
CA ILE A 110 14.54 -9.13 -17.95
C ILE A 110 15.66 -8.13 -17.65
N GLU A 111 16.04 -7.32 -18.64
CA GLU A 111 17.10 -6.31 -18.53
C GLU A 111 16.74 -5.15 -17.60
N LEU A 112 15.45 -4.97 -17.27
CA LEU A 112 14.96 -3.92 -16.38
C LEU A 112 14.67 -4.43 -14.96
N TRP A 113 14.90 -5.72 -14.70
CA TRP A 113 14.69 -6.28 -13.37
C TRP A 113 15.78 -5.75 -12.42
N THR A 114 15.36 -4.94 -11.47
CA THR A 114 16.24 -4.32 -10.48
C THR A 114 15.58 -4.34 -9.11
N GLU A 115 16.38 -4.41 -8.06
CA GLU A 115 15.94 -4.35 -6.66
C GLU A 115 16.45 -3.08 -5.97
N PRO A 116 15.75 -2.55 -4.95
CA PRO A 116 16.25 -1.42 -4.17
C PRO A 116 17.56 -1.78 -3.45
N GLY A 117 18.60 -0.99 -3.69
CA GLY A 117 19.93 -1.22 -3.10
C GLY A 117 20.86 -2.10 -3.95
N GLY A 118 20.46 -2.44 -5.17
CA GLY A 118 21.34 -2.99 -6.22
C GLY A 118 22.10 -1.91 -6.98
#